data_AF-A0A4R3ADP0-F1
#
_entry.id   AF-A0A4R3ADP0-F1
#
_cell.length_a   1.000
_cell.length_b   1.000
_cell.length_c   1.000
_cell.angle_alpha   90.00
_cell.angle_beta   90.00
_cell.angle_gamma   90.00
#
_symmetry.space_group_name_H-M   'P 1'
#
loop_
_entity.id
_entity.type
_entity.pdbx_description
1 polymer ?
#
loop_
_entity_poly.entity_id
_entity_poly.type
_entity_poly.pdbx_seq_one_letter_code
_entity_poly.pdbx_strand_id
1 'polypeptide(L)'
;MGIAYNSMFSSGTTAVEPDFIFELPDFTASCEDARAGIATVFSVRSDLCSKLELKVRDLKRRNPRMPKRQVSHLALVELITEERDCFPPQEFVLQTDLGDGAIAIDTIASAEKLRAKRLLAEMMETPAETAERLAVREARTDAFTVRAHGQIVSALLFGRE
;
A
#
# COMPACT_ATOMS: atom_id res chain seq x y z
N MET A 1 -52.84 1.42 33.01
CA MET A 1 -52.47 2.15 31.77
C MET A 1 -51.07 2.70 32.01
N GLY A 2 -50.00 2.33 31.33
CA GLY A 2 -49.84 1.42 30.19
C GLY A 2 -48.35 1.05 29.99
N ILE A 3 -48.17 -0.19 29.53
CA ILE A 3 -47.19 -0.71 28.56
C ILE A 3 -45.69 -0.57 28.86
N ALA A 4 -45.10 -1.74 29.15
CA ALA A 4 -43.68 -2.03 29.08
C ALA A 4 -43.16 -2.03 27.64
N TYR A 5 -41.92 -1.57 27.45
CA TYR A 5 -41.07 -1.99 26.33
C TYR A 5 -39.72 -2.42 26.88
N ASN A 6 -39.51 -3.74 26.91
CA ASN A 6 -38.18 -4.33 26.87
C ASN A 6 -37.71 -4.28 25.41
N SER A 7 -36.54 -3.69 25.18
CA SER A 7 -35.76 -3.92 23.97
C SER A 7 -34.35 -4.32 24.41
N MET A 8 -34.10 -5.63 24.31
CA MET A 8 -32.77 -6.18 24.23
C MET A 8 -32.09 -5.62 22.98
N PHE A 9 -31.00 -4.87 23.14
CA PHE A 9 -29.87 -4.95 22.22
C PHE A 9 -28.58 -4.98 23.05
N SER A 10 -28.18 -6.22 23.34
CA SER A 10 -26.81 -6.58 23.68
C SER A 10 -25.98 -6.51 22.40
N SER A 11 -24.99 -5.63 22.38
CA SER A 11 -23.73 -5.89 21.70
C SER A 11 -22.69 -5.03 22.36
N GLY A 12 -21.84 -5.69 23.14
CA GLY A 12 -20.76 -5.06 23.90
C GLY A 12 -19.95 -4.15 23.00
N THR A 13 -19.90 -2.88 23.37
CA THR A 13 -18.75 -2.02 23.09
C THR A 13 -17.57 -2.68 23.80
N THR A 14 -16.87 -3.56 23.10
CA THR A 14 -15.47 -3.79 23.39
C THR A 14 -14.81 -2.42 23.27
N ALA A 15 -14.57 -1.80 24.43
CA ALA A 15 -13.57 -0.76 24.55
C ALA A 15 -12.27 -1.37 24.03
N VAL A 16 -12.00 -1.15 22.75
CA VAL A 16 -10.73 -1.47 22.13
C VAL A 16 -9.73 -0.56 22.85
N GLU A 17 -8.84 -1.17 23.63
CA GLU A 17 -7.75 -0.47 24.29
C GLU A 17 -7.07 0.47 23.26
N PRO A 18 -6.91 1.77 23.57
CA PRO A 18 -6.23 2.70 22.69
C PRO A 18 -4.71 2.55 22.87
N ASP A 19 -4.17 1.33 22.85
CA ASP A 19 -2.73 1.09 22.99
C ASP A 19 -1.96 1.27 21.69
N PHE A 20 -2.66 1.59 20.59
CA PHE A 20 -2.04 1.99 19.33
C PHE A 20 -2.10 3.51 19.18
N ILE A 21 -1.19 4.22 19.86
CA ILE A 21 -0.95 5.64 19.58
C ILE A 21 -0.17 5.72 18.27
N PHE A 22 -0.90 5.62 17.16
CA PHE A 22 -0.35 5.87 15.84
C PHE A 22 -0.22 7.39 15.65
N GLU A 23 1.00 7.88 15.75
CA GLU A 23 1.30 9.27 15.39
C GLU A 23 1.38 9.39 13.87
N LEU A 24 0.33 9.96 13.29
CA LEU A 24 0.33 10.38 11.89
C LEU A 24 1.54 11.30 11.64
N PRO A 25 2.25 11.12 10.50
CA PRO A 25 3.32 12.05 10.14
C PRO A 25 2.80 13.49 10.12
N ASP A 26 3.65 14.46 10.45
CA ASP A 26 3.32 15.86 10.27
C ASP A 26 3.16 16.15 8.77
N PHE A 27 1.92 16.26 8.29
CA PHE A 27 1.60 16.65 6.92
C PHE A 27 0.51 17.72 6.89
N THR A 28 0.58 18.56 5.88
CA THR A 28 -0.47 19.47 5.47
C THR A 28 -1.06 18.98 4.15
N ALA A 29 -2.37 19.17 3.97
CA ALA A 29 -3.04 18.88 2.72
C ALA A 29 -3.58 20.18 2.12
N SER A 30 -3.75 20.22 0.80
CA SER A 30 -4.29 21.39 0.09
C SER A 30 -5.70 21.80 0.54
N CYS A 31 -6.48 20.86 1.08
CA CYS A 31 -7.79 21.13 1.66
C CYS A 31 -7.94 20.47 3.03
N GLU A 32 -8.66 21.13 3.93
CA GLU A 32 -8.93 20.63 5.28
C GLU A 32 -9.74 19.33 5.24
N ASP A 33 -10.66 19.20 4.28
CA ASP A 33 -11.43 17.97 4.07
C ASP A 33 -10.56 16.77 3.70
N ALA A 34 -9.52 16.96 2.87
CA ALA A 34 -8.58 15.88 2.56
C ALA A 34 -7.75 15.50 3.79
N ARG A 35 -7.32 16.50 4.59
CA ARG A 35 -6.58 16.25 5.82
C ARG A 35 -7.42 15.47 6.83
N ALA A 36 -8.65 15.92 7.07
CA ALA A 36 -9.60 15.27 7.98
C ALA A 36 -9.97 13.88 7.48
N GLY A 37 -10.18 13.72 6.17
CA GLY A 37 -10.46 12.43 5.54
C GLY A 37 -9.31 11.44 5.72
N ILE A 38 -8.07 11.85 5.46
CA ILE A 38 -6.88 11.01 5.68
C ILE A 38 -6.79 10.60 7.16
N ALA A 39 -6.92 11.54 8.09
CA ALA A 39 -6.88 11.25 9.52
C ALA A 39 -7.99 10.27 9.96
N THR A 40 -9.19 10.42 9.41
CA THR A 40 -10.33 9.54 9.68
C THR A 40 -10.10 8.13 9.16
N VAL A 41 -9.48 7.99 7.99
CA VAL A 41 -9.15 6.68 7.43
C VAL A 41 -8.19 5.92 8.35
N PHE A 42 -7.14 6.58 8.84
CA PHE A 42 -6.20 5.96 9.77
C PHE A 42 -6.79 5.71 11.17
N SER A 43 -7.78 6.51 11.61
CA SER A 43 -8.44 6.24 12.90
C SER A 43 -9.40 5.05 12.86
N VAL A 44 -10.00 4.77 11.70
CA VAL A 44 -10.94 3.65 11.52
C VAL A 44 -10.21 2.37 11.09
N ARG A 45 -9.11 2.48 10.35
CA ARG A 45 -8.40 1.35 9.73
C ARG A 45 -6.99 1.16 10.28
N SER A 46 -6.87 0.38 11.35
CA SER A 46 -5.59 0.01 11.97
C SER A 46 -4.67 -0.80 11.05
N ASP A 47 -5.23 -1.48 10.04
CA ASP A 47 -4.47 -2.22 9.05
C ASP A 47 -3.64 -1.29 8.14
N LEU A 48 -4.17 -0.11 7.81
CA LEU A 48 -3.46 0.90 7.03
C LEU A 48 -2.35 1.57 7.85
N CYS A 49 -2.55 1.76 9.16
CA CYS A 49 -1.50 2.22 10.08
C CYS A 49 -0.31 1.25 10.08
N SER A 50 -0.60 -0.05 10.25
CA SER A 50 0.42 -1.11 10.24
C SER A 50 1.15 -1.17 8.88
N LYS A 51 0.43 -1.06 7.76
CA LYS A 51 1.03 -0.99 6.42
C LYS A 51 1.94 0.23 6.26
N LEU A 52 1.56 1.38 6.79
CA LEU A 52 2.38 2.59 6.72
C LEU A 52 3.70 2.41 7.47
N GLU A 53 3.67 1.87 8.69
CA GLU A 53 4.88 1.61 9.47
C GLU A 53 5.83 0.63 8.77
N LEU A 54 5.28 -0.44 8.18
CA LEU A 54 6.05 -1.39 7.39
C LEU A 54 6.72 -0.70 6.20
N LYS A 55 5.98 0.13 5.45
CA LYS A 55 6.53 0.91 4.34
C LYS A 55 7.62 1.88 4.79
N VAL A 56 7.42 2.61 5.88
CA VAL A 56 8.42 3.51 6.46
C VAL A 56 9.70 2.74 6.79
N ARG A 57 9.56 1.58 7.44
CA ARG A 57 10.69 0.73 7.79
C ARG A 57 11.43 0.20 6.56
N ASP A 58 10.70 -0.26 5.54
CA ASP A 58 11.28 -0.83 4.33
C ASP A 58 11.94 0.25 3.46
N LEU A 59 11.35 1.44 3.35
CA LEU A 59 11.97 2.61 2.71
C LEU A 59 13.22 3.05 3.47
N LYS A 60 13.19 3.08 4.80
CA LYS A 60 14.37 3.43 5.61
C LYS A 60 15.50 2.41 5.46
N ARG A 61 15.18 1.13 5.36
CA ARG A 61 16.15 0.05 5.10
C ARG A 61 16.78 0.17 3.72
N ARG A 62 15.98 0.49 2.70
CA ARG A 62 16.48 0.71 1.32
C ARG A 62 17.31 1.98 1.21
N ASN A 63 16.91 3.05 1.91
CA ASN A 63 17.51 4.38 1.84
C ASN A 63 17.93 4.89 3.23
N PRO A 64 19.01 4.35 3.83
CA PRO A 64 19.39 4.68 5.20
C PRO A 64 19.78 6.15 5.40
N ARG A 65 20.31 6.80 4.34
CA ARG A 65 20.73 8.22 4.37
C ARG A 65 19.58 9.21 4.28
N MET A 66 18.37 8.76 3.95
CA MET A 66 17.22 9.65 3.78
C MET A 66 16.70 10.15 5.14
N PRO A 67 16.38 11.46 5.27
CA PRO A 67 15.77 12.02 6.48
C PRO A 67 14.49 11.29 6.87
N LYS A 68 14.25 11.13 8.19
CA LYS A 68 13.08 10.39 8.71
C LYS A 68 11.77 10.97 8.19
N ARG A 69 11.64 12.30 8.17
CA ARG A 69 10.43 13.01 7.67
C ARG A 69 10.18 12.75 6.18
N GLN A 70 11.24 12.75 5.38
CA GLN A 70 11.14 12.46 3.94
C GLN A 70 10.72 11.01 3.69
N VAL A 71 11.25 10.07 4.47
CA VAL A 71 10.81 8.66 4.41
C VAL A 71 9.34 8.52 4.77
N SER A 72 8.88 9.17 5.84
CA SER A 72 7.47 9.16 6.24
C SER A 72 6.55 9.78 5.19
N HIS A 73 6.97 10.89 4.57
CA HIS A 73 6.23 11.53 3.49
C HIS A 73 6.06 10.59 2.30
N LEU A 74 7.16 10.02 1.80
CA LEU A 74 7.11 9.08 0.66
C LEU A 74 6.29 7.84 0.98
N ALA A 75 6.42 7.27 2.18
CA ALA A 75 5.63 6.13 2.61
C ALA A 75 4.13 6.43 2.61
N LEU A 76 3.75 7.63 3.08
CA LEU A 76 2.36 8.09 3.11
C LEU A 76 1.80 8.27 1.68
N VAL A 77 2.56 8.93 0.81
CA VAL A 77 2.20 9.14 -0.60
C VAL A 77 2.05 7.80 -1.34
N GLU A 78 2.98 6.87 -1.14
CA GLU A 78 2.91 5.52 -1.73
C GLU A 78 1.67 4.77 -1.25
N LEU A 79 1.40 4.75 0.07
CA LEU A 79 0.26 4.04 0.63
C LEU A 79 -1.07 4.61 0.11
N ILE A 80 -1.20 5.94 0.07
CA ILE A 80 -2.40 6.61 -0.45
C ILE A 80 -2.60 6.30 -1.94
N THR A 81 -1.51 6.20 -2.70
CA THR A 81 -1.59 5.89 -4.14
C THR A 81 -1.97 4.43 -4.38
N GLU A 82 -1.48 3.50 -3.55
CA GLU A 82 -1.79 2.07 -3.62
C GLU A 82 -3.25 1.79 -3.21
N GLU A 83 -3.65 2.29 -2.04
CA GLU A 83 -4.98 2.07 -1.44
C GLU A 83 -5.92 3.26 -1.73
N ARG A 84 -5.82 3.84 -2.92
CA ARG A 84 -6.46 5.11 -3.30
C ARG A 84 -7.95 5.17 -3.04
N ASP A 85 -8.63 4.04 -3.19
CA ASP A 85 -10.08 3.90 -2.99
C ASP A 85 -10.51 4.12 -1.53
N CYS A 86 -9.57 4.00 -0.58
CA CYS A 86 -9.82 4.18 0.85
C CYS A 86 -9.68 5.63 1.29
N PHE A 87 -9.10 6.50 0.46
CA PHE A 87 -8.81 7.90 0.77
C PHE A 87 -9.75 8.84 0.01
N PRO A 88 -9.86 10.13 0.41
CA PRO A 88 -10.76 11.10 -0.21
C PRO A 88 -10.65 11.10 -1.74
N PRO A 89 -11.73 10.90 -2.51
CA PRO A 89 -11.66 10.56 -3.94
C PRO A 89 -11.15 11.69 -4.84
N GLN A 90 -11.20 12.93 -4.35
CA GLN A 90 -10.79 14.15 -5.05
C GLN A 90 -9.26 14.23 -5.19
N GLU A 91 -8.77 14.98 -6.18
CA GLU A 91 -7.34 15.28 -6.29
C GLU A 91 -6.92 16.26 -5.17
N PHE A 92 -5.82 15.99 -4.48
CA PHE A 92 -5.30 16.84 -3.42
C PHE A 92 -3.77 16.84 -3.39
N VAL A 93 -3.18 17.89 -2.83
CA VAL A 93 -1.73 18.01 -2.67
C VAL A 93 -1.37 17.73 -1.22
N LEU A 94 -0.40 16.86 -1.01
CA LEU A 94 0.26 16.64 0.28
C LEU A 94 1.52 17.47 0.34
N GLN A 95 1.67 18.17 1.46
CA GLN A 95 2.84 18.98 1.77
C GLN A 95 3.42 18.51 3.10
N THR A 96 4.73 18.42 3.18
CA THR A 96 5.42 18.04 4.42
C THR A 96 6.70 18.83 4.56
N ASP A 97 6.84 19.49 5.70
CA ASP A 97 8.07 20.20 6.06
C ASP A 97 9.14 19.18 6.46
N LEU A 98 10.15 19.06 5.60
CA LEU A 98 11.27 18.14 5.79
C LEU A 98 12.32 18.67 6.78
N GLY A 99 12.25 19.94 7.17
CA GLY A 99 13.28 20.66 7.93
C GLY A 99 14.19 21.51 7.02
N ASP A 100 14.92 22.44 7.63
CA ASP A 100 15.85 23.38 6.96
C ASP A 100 15.21 24.21 5.83
N GLY A 101 13.90 24.45 5.92
CA GLY A 101 13.13 25.19 4.89
C GLY A 101 12.80 24.36 3.65
N ALA A 102 13.11 23.07 3.63
CA ALA A 102 12.76 22.16 2.53
C ALA A 102 11.35 21.60 2.72
N ILE A 103 10.51 21.73 1.69
CA ILE A 103 9.13 21.24 1.69
C ILE A 103 9.00 20.16 0.62
N ALA A 104 8.54 18.97 1.02
CA ALA A 104 8.08 17.96 0.07
C ALA A 104 6.64 18.28 -0.34
N ILE A 105 6.39 18.29 -1.65
CA ILE A 105 5.09 18.58 -2.23
C ILE A 105 4.78 17.47 -3.23
N ASP A 106 3.73 16.71 -2.97
CA ASP A 106 3.29 15.61 -3.84
C ASP A 106 1.79 15.73 -4.15
N THR A 107 1.44 15.66 -5.43
CA THR A 107 0.04 15.71 -5.89
C THR A 107 -0.54 14.31 -6.01
N ILE A 108 -1.55 14.01 -5.21
CA ILE A 108 -2.30 12.75 -5.26
C ILE A 108 -3.45 12.91 -6.25
N ALA A 109 -3.34 12.24 -7.40
CA ALA A 109 -4.39 12.21 -8.42
C ALA A 109 -5.73 11.73 -7.84
N SER A 110 -6.84 12.16 -8.45
CA SER A 110 -8.16 11.66 -8.09
C SER A 110 -8.27 10.14 -8.29
N ALA A 111 -9.11 9.48 -7.50
CA ALA A 111 -9.33 8.04 -7.61
C ALA A 111 -9.82 7.64 -9.01
N GLU A 112 -10.71 8.45 -9.60
CA GLU A 112 -11.22 8.25 -10.95
C GLU A 112 -10.13 8.39 -12.02
N LYS A 113 -9.24 9.37 -11.89
CA LYS A 113 -8.13 9.58 -12.82
C LYS A 113 -7.12 8.44 -12.73
N LEU A 114 -6.87 7.91 -11.54
CA LEU A 114 -6.04 6.71 -11.35
C LEU A 114 -6.68 5.46 -11.94
N ARG A 115 -7.99 5.26 -11.76
CA ARG A 115 -8.74 4.16 -12.39
C ARG A 115 -8.73 4.29 -13.92
N ALA A 116 -9.01 5.48 -14.45
CA ALA A 116 -8.96 5.76 -15.87
C ALA A 116 -7.55 5.53 -16.44
N LYS A 117 -6.50 5.92 -15.72
CA LYS A 117 -5.11 5.64 -16.12
C LYS A 117 -4.79 4.14 -16.12
N ARG A 118 -5.31 3.37 -15.15
CA ARG A 118 -5.17 1.90 -15.14
C ARG A 118 -5.90 1.26 -16.32
N LEU A 119 -7.13 1.66 -16.59
CA LEU A 119 -7.89 1.18 -17.75
C LEU A 119 -7.21 1.56 -19.07
N LEU A 120 -6.68 2.77 -19.19
CA LEU A 120 -5.90 3.18 -20.37
C LEU A 120 -4.61 2.37 -20.50
N ALA A 121 -3.91 2.08 -19.40
CA ALA A 121 -2.74 1.22 -19.43
C ALA A 121 -3.08 -0.21 -19.86
N GLU A 122 -4.19 -0.78 -19.37
CA GLU A 122 -4.70 -2.09 -19.80
C GLU A 122 -5.11 -2.10 -21.28
N MET A 123 -5.69 -1.00 -21.79
CA MET A 123 -6.05 -0.87 -23.20
C MET A 123 -4.83 -0.59 -24.11
N MET A 124 -3.72 -0.08 -23.55
CA MET A 124 -2.48 0.21 -24.27
C MET A 124 -1.42 -0.89 -24.13
N GLU A 125 -1.61 -1.90 -23.29
CA GLU A 125 -0.79 -3.12 -23.34
C GLU A 125 -0.99 -3.76 -24.71
N THR A 126 0.02 -3.62 -25.56
CA THR A 126 -0.04 -4.19 -26.91
C THR A 126 0.02 -5.73 -26.81
N PRO A 127 -0.67 -6.48 -27.69
CA PRO A 127 -0.61 -7.95 -27.68
C PRO A 127 0.82 -8.50 -27.80
N ALA A 128 1.77 -7.70 -28.30
CA ALA A 128 3.20 -8.00 -28.36
C ALA A 128 3.87 -8.03 -26.96
N GLU A 129 3.55 -7.09 -26.07
CA GLU A 129 4.14 -7.04 -24.72
C GLU A 129 3.58 -8.15 -23.81
N THR A 130 2.31 -8.52 -23.98
CA THR A 130 1.72 -9.67 -23.30
C THR A 130 2.31 -11.00 -23.79
N ALA A 131 2.59 -11.12 -25.10
CA ALA A 131 3.22 -12.31 -25.68
C ALA A 131 4.68 -12.44 -25.22
N GLU A 132 5.42 -11.34 -25.10
CA GLU A 132 6.79 -11.35 -24.59
C GLU A 132 6.84 -11.76 -23.11
N ARG A 133 5.93 -11.24 -22.27
CA ARG A 133 5.81 -11.67 -20.86
C ARG A 133 5.45 -13.15 -20.72
N LEU A 134 4.58 -13.67 -21.59
CA LEU A 134 4.25 -15.10 -21.62
C LEU A 134 5.44 -15.94 -22.08
N ALA A 135 6.13 -15.55 -23.15
CA ALA A 135 7.31 -16.25 -23.66
C ALA A 135 8.46 -16.27 -22.63
N VAL A 136 8.70 -15.17 -21.90
CA VAL A 136 9.71 -15.11 -20.83
C VAL A 136 9.32 -15.99 -19.64
N ARG A 137 8.03 -16.08 -19.31
CA ARG A 137 7.53 -16.94 -18.24
C ARG A 137 7.65 -18.42 -18.61
N GLU A 138 7.32 -18.78 -19.84
CA GLU A 138 7.41 -20.13 -20.39
C GLU A 138 8.88 -20.60 -20.48
N ALA A 139 9.78 -19.75 -20.99
CA ALA A 139 11.21 -20.03 -21.02
C ALA A 139 11.81 -20.24 -19.61
N ARG A 140 11.31 -19.52 -18.59
CA ARG A 140 11.73 -19.72 -17.20
C ARG A 140 11.22 -21.04 -16.60
N THR A 141 10.00 -21.46 -16.94
CA THR A 141 9.48 -22.76 -16.48
C THR A 141 10.23 -23.92 -17.11
N ASP A 142 10.60 -23.80 -18.39
CA ASP A 142 11.40 -24.81 -19.11
C ASP A 142 12.83 -24.90 -18.58
N ALA A 143 13.47 -23.78 -18.30
CA ALA A 143 14.80 -23.78 -17.69
C ALA A 143 14.79 -24.44 -16.28
N PHE A 144 13.71 -24.26 -15.52
CA PHE A 144 13.56 -24.88 -14.20
C PHE A 144 13.30 -26.39 -14.29
N THR A 145 12.43 -26.83 -15.20
CA THR A 145 12.15 -28.26 -15.41
C THR A 145 13.35 -29.01 -15.97
N VAL A 146 14.12 -28.42 -16.89
CA VAL A 146 15.37 -29.01 -17.40
C VAL A 146 16.42 -29.15 -16.30
N ARG A 147 16.55 -28.13 -15.43
CA ARG A 147 17.49 -28.19 -14.29
C ARG A 147 17.08 -29.24 -13.26
N ALA A 148 15.78 -29.36 -12.97
CA ALA A 148 15.26 -30.37 -12.06
C ALA A 148 15.46 -31.80 -12.59
N HIS A 149 15.19 -32.03 -13.89
CA HIS A 149 15.46 -33.33 -14.52
C HIS A 149 16.96 -33.66 -14.54
N GLY A 150 17.83 -32.68 -14.80
CA GLY A 150 19.29 -32.87 -14.72
C GLY A 150 19.78 -33.26 -13.33
N GLN A 151 19.19 -32.71 -12.27
CA GLN A 151 19.52 -33.08 -10.89
C GLN A 151 19.04 -34.49 -10.52
N ILE A 152 17.86 -34.90 -10.98
CA ILE A 152 17.33 -36.26 -10.76
C ILE A 152 18.19 -37.31 -11.51
N VAL A 153 18.53 -37.04 -12.77
CA VAL A 153 19.38 -37.95 -13.56
C VAL A 153 20.80 -38.03 -13.01
N SER A 154 21.36 -36.91 -12.55
CA SER A 154 22.64 -36.87 -11.81
C SER A 154 22.60 -37.72 -10.55
N ALA A 155 21.56 -37.58 -9.73
CA ALA A 155 21.39 -38.37 -8.51
C ALA A 155 21.20 -39.87 -8.79
N LEU A 156 20.58 -40.26 -9.90
CA LEU A 156 20.40 -41.66 -10.29
C LEU A 156 21.66 -42.31 -10.89
N LEU A 157 22.49 -41.53 -11.59
CA LEU A 157 23.71 -42.03 -12.23
C LEU A 157 24.93 -42.02 -11.31
N PHE A 158 25.01 -41.06 -10.39
CA PHE A 158 26.16 -40.86 -9.49
C PHE A 158 25.83 -41.03 -8.00
N GLY A 159 24.57 -41.33 -7.65
CA GLY A 159 24.14 -41.62 -6.29
C GLY A 159 24.43 -43.07 -5.90
N ARG A 160 25.71 -43.39 -5.72
CA ARG A 160 26.16 -44.55 -4.95
C ARG A 160 27.54 -44.27 -4.37
N GLU A 161 27.57 -43.70 -3.17
CA GLU A 161 28.01 -44.32 -1.90
C GLU A 161 27.60 -43.43 -0.72
#